data_AF-G1N4Z8-F1
#
_entry.id   AF-G1N4Z8-F1
#
_cell.length_a   1.000
_cell.length_b   1.000
_cell.length_c   1.000
_cell.angle_alpha   90.00
_cell.angle_beta   90.00
_cell.angle_gamma   90.00
#
_symmetry.space_group_name_H-M   'P 1'
#
loop_
_entity.id
_entity.type
_entity.pdbx_description
1 polymer ?
#
loop_
_entity_poly.entity_id
_entity_poly.type
_entity_poly.pdbx_seq_one_letter_code
_entity_poly.pdbx_strand_id
1 'polypeptide(L)' 'MEEEIFGPVLPIVSVKNVDEAIEFINRREKPLALYVFSNDKKLIKRVISETSSGGVTGNDVIMHFFLSTLPFGGV' A
#
# COMPACT_ATOMS: atom_id res chain seq x y z
N MET A 1 8.74 -3.49 12.57
CA MET A 1 8.35 -2.43 11.61
C MET A 1 7.29 -1.58 12.29
N GLU A 2 7.76 -0.74 13.21
CA GLU A 2 6.93 0.12 14.08
C GLU A 2 7.08 1.58 13.66
N GLU A 3 8.29 1.95 13.20
CA GLU A 3 8.61 3.30 12.72
C GLU A 3 8.91 3.31 11.22
N GLU A 4 8.84 4.51 10.65
CA GLU A 4 9.21 4.78 9.27
C GLU A 4 10.73 4.75 9.09
N ILE A 5 11.20 4.13 8.00
CA ILE A 5 12.63 3.87 7.79
C ILE A 5 13.38 5.11 7.29
N PHE A 6 12.79 5.89 6.38
CA PHE A 6 13.42 7.05 5.69
C PHE A 6 14.88 6.82 5.27
N GLY A 7 15.20 5.64 4.75
CA GLY A 7 16.56 5.23 4.44
C GLY A 7 16.61 4.02 3.51
N PRO A 8 17.82 3.57 3.12
CA PRO A 8 18.02 2.56 2.08
C PRO A 8 17.83 1.13 2.60
N VAL A 9 16.77 0.88 3.36
CA VAL A 9 16.42 -0.44 3.90
C VAL A 9 15.03 -0.84 3.44
N LEU A 10 14.90 -2.04 2.87
CA LEU A 10 13.63 -2.61 2.41
C LEU A 10 13.36 -3.95 3.12
N PRO A 11 12.61 -3.94 4.23
CA PRO A 11 12.24 -5.18 4.92
C PRO A 11 11.30 -6.03 4.06
N ILE A 12 11.50 -7.34 4.09
CA ILE A 12 10.63 -8.31 3.43
C ILE A 12 9.90 -9.10 4.51
N VAL A 13 8.58 -9.03 4.50
CA VAL A 13 7.70 -9.79 5.40
C VAL A 13 6.89 -10.76 4.57
N SER A 14 7.13 -12.06 4.74
CA SER A 14 6.34 -13.10 4.10
C SER A 14 5.01 -13.28 4.83
N VAL A 15 3.93 -13.42 4.06
CA VAL A 15 2.58 -13.71 4.55
C VAL A 15 2.07 -14.97 3.87
N LYS A 16 1.17 -15.69 4.52
CA LYS A 16 0.59 -16.93 3.98
C LYS A 16 -0.42 -16.67 2.86
N ASN A 17 -1.15 -15.56 2.96
CA ASN A 17 -2.21 -15.18 2.02
C ASN A 17 -2.47 -13.67 2.08
N VAL A 18 -3.40 -13.20 1.25
CA VAL A 18 -3.77 -11.78 1.17
C VAL A 18 -4.46 -11.28 2.44
N ASP A 19 -5.17 -12.16 3.16
CA ASP A 19 -5.87 -11.78 4.40
C ASP A 19 -4.87 -11.33 5.46
N GLU A 20 -3.78 -12.09 5.63
CA GLU A 20 -2.70 -11.75 6.55
C GLU A 20 -1.97 -10.47 6.12
N ALA A 21 -1.83 -10.22 4.82
CA ALA A 21 -1.26 -8.97 4.31
C ALA A 21 -2.12 -7.75 4.67
N ILE A 22 -3.44 -7.86 4.43
CA ILE A 22 -4.42 -6.80 4.74
C ILE A 22 -4.47 -6.54 6.24
N GLU A 23 -4.50 -7.60 7.05
CA GLU A 23 -4.47 -7.48 8.52
C GLU A 23 -3.17 -6.84 9.00
N PHE A 24 -2.03 -7.22 8.42
CA PHE A 24 -0.74 -6.62 8.73
C PHE A 24 -0.75 -5.10 8.45
N ILE A 25 -1.31 -4.67 7.31
CA ILE A 25 -1.42 -3.24 6.97
C ILE A 25 -2.35 -2.52 7.96
N ASN A 26 -3.54 -3.07 8.23
CA ASN A 26 -4.58 -2.43 9.03
C ASN A 26 -4.26 -2.33 10.53
N ARG A 27 -3.32 -3.13 11.05
CA ARG A 27 -2.84 -3.05 12.44
C ARG A 27 -1.87 -1.89 12.70
N ARG A 28 -1.56 -1.07 11.68
CA ARG A 28 -0.61 0.04 11.74
C ARG A 28 -1.29 1.36 11.36
N GLU A 29 -0.58 2.46 11.63
CA GLU A 29 -0.97 3.77 11.14
C GLU A 29 -1.16 3.76 9.62
N LYS A 30 -2.14 4.54 9.15
CA LYS A 30 -2.52 4.54 7.73
C LYS A 30 -1.37 5.13 6.90
N PRO A 31 -0.85 4.39 5.91
CA PRO A 31 0.26 4.88 5.11
C PRO A 31 -0.18 5.98 4.14
N LEU A 32 0.75 6.87 3.79
CA LEU A 32 0.52 7.85 2.72
C LEU A 32 0.28 7.16 1.38
N ALA A 33 1.03 6.10 1.08
CA ALA A 33 0.95 5.37 -0.17
C ALA A 33 0.89 3.85 0.06
N LEU A 34 0.01 3.18 -0.68
CA LEU A 34 -0.05 1.72 -0.75
C LEU A 34 0.21 1.25 -2.19
N TYR A 35 1.07 0.24 -2.35
CA TYR A 35 1.38 -0.35 -3.64
C TYR A 35 1.06 -1.84 -3.65
N VAL A 36 0.30 -2.29 -4.64
CA VAL A 36 -0.10 -3.69 -4.79
C VAL A 36 0.30 -4.22 -6.16
N PHE A 37 1.05 -5.31 -6.19
CA PHE A 37 1.50 -5.96 -7.42
C PHE A 37 0.78 -7.30 -7.58
N SER A 38 -0.03 -7.42 -8.62
CA SER A 38 -0.72 -8.66 -8.98
C SER A 38 -1.27 -8.61 -10.41
N ASN A 39 -1.29 -9.77 -11.07
CA ASN A 39 -2.04 -9.94 -12.32
C ASN A 39 -3.54 -10.22 -12.07
N ASP A 40 -3.92 -10.54 -10.83
CA ASP A 40 -5.33 -10.71 -10.45
C ASP A 40 -5.94 -9.37 -10.03
N LYS A 41 -6.81 -8.84 -10.91
CA LYS A 41 -7.55 -7.59 -10.66
C LYS A 41 -8.51 -7.70 -9.48
N LYS A 42 -9.01 -8.89 -9.14
CA LYS A 42 -9.86 -9.08 -7.96
C LYS A 42 -9.06 -8.89 -6.68
N LEU A 43 -7.84 -9.42 -6.63
CA LEU A 43 -6.93 -9.21 -5.52
C LEU A 43 -6.59 -7.72 -5.34
N ILE A 44 -6.24 -7.01 -6.42
CA ILE A 44 -5.97 -5.57 -6.36
C ILE A 44 -7.18 -4.81 -5.79
N LYS A 45 -8.37 -5.05 -6.35
CA LYS A 45 -9.60 -4.40 -5.87
C LYS A 45 -9.87 -4.70 -4.40
N ARG A 46 -9.63 -5.94 -3.98
CA ARG A 46 -9.81 -6.39 -2.60
C ARG A 46 -8.91 -5.64 -1.64
N VAL A 47 -7.61 -5.54 -1.94
CA VAL A 47 -6.65 -4.78 -1.14
C VAL A 47 -7.06 -3.31 -1.05
N ILE A 48 -7.48 -2.71 -2.16
CA ILE A 48 -7.96 -1.31 -2.19
C ILE A 48 -9.21 -1.12 -1.31
N SER A 49 -10.16 -2.06 -1.33
CA SER A 49 -11.42 -1.93 -0.58
C SER A 49 -11.29 -2.24 0.91
N GLU A 50 -10.28 -3.03 1.30
CA GLU A 50 -10.12 -3.54 2.67
C GLU A 50 -8.96 -2.86 3.43
N THR A 51 -8.30 -1.85 2.84
CA THR A 51 -7.24 -1.06 3.49
C THR A 51 -7.50 0.44 3.32
N SER A 52 -6.79 1.27 4.10
CA SER A 52 -6.90 2.74 4.02
C SER A 52 -5.52 3.38 3.89
N SER A 53 -5.37 4.28 2.92
CA SER A 53 -4.14 5.01 2.63
C SER A 53 -4.46 6.33 1.95
N GLY A 54 -3.50 7.27 1.96
CA GLY A 54 -3.64 8.55 1.25
C GLY A 54 -3.80 8.38 -0.27
N GLY A 55 -3.00 7.50 -0.86
CA GLY A 55 -3.07 7.09 -2.27
C GLY A 55 -2.76 5.62 -2.46
N VAL A 56 -3.26 5.02 -3.54
CA VAL A 56 -3.00 3.62 -3.90
C VAL A 56 -2.59 3.51 -5.36
N THR A 57 -1.61 2.64 -5.66
CA THR A 57 -1.18 2.37 -7.03
C THR A 57 -1.06 0.86 -7.25
N GLY A 58 -1.72 0.37 -8.29
CA GLY A 58 -1.63 -1.04 -8.69
C GLY A 58 -0.56 -1.23 -9.76
N ASN A 59 0.31 -2.22 -9.57
CA ASN A 59 1.37 -2.62 -10.49
C ASN A 59 2.39 -1.51 -10.84
N ASP A 60 2.53 -0.51 -9.97
CA ASP A 60 3.54 0.53 -10.06
C ASP A 60 3.79 1.15 -8.69
N VAL A 61 4.82 1.98 -8.57
CA VAL A 61 5.14 2.77 -7.37
C VAL A 61 5.21 4.26 -7.72
N ILE A 62 4.94 5.12 -6.73
CA ILE A 62 5.14 6.58 -6.80
C ILE A 62 4.28 7.32 -7.85
N MET A 63 3.74 6.67 -8.89
CA MET A 63 3.09 7.34 -10.02
C MET A 63 1.96 8.30 -9.64
N HIS A 64 1.18 7.99 -8.60
CA HIS A 64 0.12 8.88 -8.13
C HIS A 64 0.63 10.25 -7.64
N PHE A 65 1.89 10.34 -7.21
CA PHE A 65 2.54 11.60 -6.82
C PHE A 65 2.82 12.51 -8.03
N PHE A 66 3.12 11.95 -9.20
CA PHE A 66 3.43 12.72 -10.40
C PHE A 66 2.20 13.23 -11.15
N LEU A 67 1.00 12.76 -10.78
CA LEU A 67 -0.25 13.14 -11.42
C LEU A 67 -0.83 14.38 -10.74
N SER A 68 -0.53 15.56 -11.27
CA SER A 68 -1.01 16.86 -10.75
C SER A 68 -2.54 17.02 -10.73
N THR A 69 -3.26 16.14 -11.42
CA THR A 69 -4.74 16.12 -11.45
C THR A 69 -5.35 15.32 -10.29
N LEU A 70 -4.56 14.57 -9.53
CA LEU A 70 -5.02 13.84 -8.36
C LEU A 70 -4.66 14.59 -7.07
N PRO A 71 -5.55 14.56 -6.05
CA PRO A 71 -5.19 15.08 -4.74
C PRO A 71 -4.06 14.24 -4.12
N PHE A 72 -3.19 14.88 -3.36
CA PHE A 72 -2.07 14.24 -2.66
C PHE A 72 -2.10 14.61 -1.18
N GLY A 73 -2.16 13.60 -0.30
CA GLY A 73 -2.23 13.77 1.15
C GLY A 73 -2.63 12.48 1.87
N GLY A 74 -2.50 12.47 3.19
CA GLY A 74 -2.90 11.34 4.06
C GLY A 74 -4.39 11.35 4.45
N VAL A 75 -4.78 10.42 5.33
CA VAL A 75 -6.17 10.15 5.78
C VAL A 75 -6.20 9.61 7.22
#